data_AF-U2HM72-F1
#
_entry.id   AF-U2HM72-F1
#
_cell.length_a   1.000
_cell.length_b   1.000
_cell.length_c   1.000
_cell.angle_alpha   90.00
_cell.angle_beta   90.00
_cell.angle_gamma   90.00
#
_symmetry.space_group_name_H-M   'P 1'
#
loop_
_entity.id
_entity.type
_entity.pdbx_description
1 polymer ?
#
loop_
_entity_poly.entity_id
_entity_poly.type
_entity_poly.pdbx_seq_one_letter_code
_entity_poly.pdbx_strand_id
1 'polypeptide(L)'
;MFAPLVVPPIAALATAQLALSRRSADLRFCRVWLRATAVLGTVGVAFHARGVARQMGGWGNAAQNVLSGPPLPAPPGFTALAIAGLAATALAEGEGQ
;
A
#
# COMPACT_ATOMS: atom_id res chain seq x y z
N MET A 1 12.81 0.73 8.93
CA MET A 1 12.33 0.32 7.59
C MET A 1 11.72 -1.08 7.60
N PHE A 2 11.00 -1.50 8.65
CA PHE A 2 10.37 -2.84 8.68
C PHE A 2 8.93 -2.83 8.18
N ALA A 3 8.18 -1.75 8.42
CA ALA A 3 6.77 -1.66 8.05
C ALA A 3 6.49 -1.95 6.55
N PRO A 4 7.26 -1.42 5.57
CA PRO A 4 7.02 -1.72 4.15
C PRO A 4 7.24 -3.17 3.75
N LEU A 5 8.02 -3.94 4.53
CA LEU A 5 8.22 -5.38 4.31
C LEU A 5 7.12 -6.24 4.92
N VAL A 6 6.47 -5.76 5.98
CA VAL A 6 5.54 -6.58 6.79
C VAL A 6 4.08 -6.26 6.45
N VAL A 7 3.74 -4.97 6.35
CA VAL A 7 2.35 -4.52 6.27
C VAL A 7 1.67 -4.96 4.96
N PRO A 8 2.24 -4.73 3.76
CA PRO A 8 1.56 -5.13 2.52
C PRO A 8 1.41 -6.65 2.35
N PRO A 9 2.40 -7.51 2.67
CA PRO A 9 2.21 -8.96 2.60
C PRO A 9 1.14 -9.49 3.55
N ILE A 10 1.07 -8.97 4.79
CA ILE A 10 0.00 -9.37 5.71
C ILE A 10 -1.37 -8.91 5.19
N ALA A 11 -1.48 -7.70 4.63
CA ALA A 11 -2.71 -7.24 4.00
C ALA A 11 -3.14 -8.13 2.83
N ALA A 12 -2.19 -8.54 1.98
CA ALA A 12 -2.44 -9.45 0.87
C ALA A 12 -2.95 -10.82 1.35
N LEU A 13 -2.28 -11.41 2.34
CA LEU A 13 -2.70 -12.70 2.94
C LEU A 13 -4.07 -12.59 3.61
N ALA A 14 -4.33 -11.51 4.35
CA ALA A 14 -5.64 -11.27 4.98
C ALA A 14 -6.76 -11.13 3.94
N THR A 15 -6.47 -10.45 2.82
CA THR A 15 -7.42 -10.27 1.71
C THR A 15 -7.69 -11.61 1.01
N ALA A 16 -6.65 -12.39 0.75
CA ALA A 16 -6.78 -13.73 0.17
C ALA A 16 -7.57 -14.68 1.09
N GLN A 17 -7.24 -14.69 2.38
CA GLN A 17 -7.96 -15.48 3.38
C GLN A 17 -9.43 -15.11 3.42
N LEU A 18 -9.75 -13.80 3.45
CA LEU A 18 -11.12 -13.33 3.45
C LEU A 18 -11.87 -13.73 2.15
N ALA A 19 -11.22 -13.65 1.00
CA ALA A 19 -11.82 -14.06 -0.28
C ALA A 19 -12.13 -15.56 -0.33
N LEU A 20 -11.30 -16.39 0.31
CA LEU A 20 -11.46 -17.85 0.37
C LEU A 20 -12.44 -18.30 1.46
N SER A 21 -12.36 -17.71 2.67
CA SER A 21 -13.16 -18.13 3.82
C SER A 21 -14.55 -17.47 3.85
N ARG A 22 -14.66 -16.26 3.29
CA ARG A 22 -15.83 -15.35 3.39
C ARG A 22 -16.32 -15.17 4.83
N ARG A 23 -15.44 -15.36 5.82
CA ARG A 23 -15.82 -15.32 7.23
C ARG A 23 -15.88 -13.89 7.72
N SER A 24 -17.01 -13.50 8.29
CA SER A 24 -17.23 -12.14 8.83
C SER A 24 -16.20 -11.74 9.90
N ALA A 25 -15.67 -12.70 10.67
CA ALA A 25 -14.63 -12.45 11.66
C ALA A 25 -13.29 -11.98 11.04
N ASP A 26 -13.01 -12.33 9.78
CA ASP A 26 -11.75 -12.00 9.10
C ASP A 26 -11.79 -10.57 8.50
N LEU A 27 -12.99 -9.99 8.34
CA LEU A 27 -13.21 -8.67 7.72
C LEU A 27 -12.50 -7.54 8.47
N ARG A 28 -12.63 -7.50 9.80
CA ARG A 28 -12.00 -6.45 10.62
C ARG A 28 -10.48 -6.48 10.48
N PHE A 29 -9.89 -7.67 10.54
CA PHE A 29 -8.46 -7.85 10.41
C PHE A 29 -7.98 -7.38 9.02
N CYS A 30 -8.65 -7.85 7.96
CA CYS A 30 -8.35 -7.43 6.59
C CYS A 30 -8.41 -5.91 6.42
N ARG A 31 -9.48 -5.25 6.88
CA ARG A 31 -9.66 -3.79 6.77
C ARG A 31 -8.58 -3.00 7.51
N VAL A 32 -8.14 -3.46 8.69
CA VAL A 32 -7.06 -2.79 9.44
C VAL A 32 -5.75 -2.83 8.65
N TRP A 33 -5.39 -3.99 8.11
CA TRP A 33 -4.15 -4.14 7.34
C TRP A 33 -4.19 -3.42 5.98
N LEU A 34 -5.34 -3.39 5.31
CA LEU A 34 -5.52 -2.58 4.11
C LEU A 34 -5.40 -1.08 4.43
N ARG A 35 -6.04 -0.56 5.49
CA ARG A 35 -5.88 0.84 5.92
C ARG A 35 -4.44 1.18 6.27
N ALA A 36 -3.76 0.29 6.99
CA ALA A 36 -2.34 0.45 7.32
C ALA A 36 -1.48 0.51 6.04
N THR A 37 -1.75 -0.36 5.07
CA THR A 37 -1.09 -0.36 3.75
C THR A 37 -1.34 0.93 2.99
N ALA A 38 -2.58 1.44 3.01
CA ALA A 38 -2.93 2.70 2.38
C ALA A 38 -2.15 3.89 2.95
N VAL A 39 -2.15 4.02 4.28
CA VAL A 39 -1.39 5.06 5.00
C VAL A 39 0.11 4.94 4.72
N LEU A 40 0.64 3.71 4.76
CA LEU A 40 2.06 3.47 4.54
C LEU A 40 2.49 3.82 3.11
N GLY A 41 1.67 3.50 2.11
CA GLY A 41 1.91 3.90 0.72
C GLY A 41 1.92 5.43 0.57
N THR A 42 0.97 6.14 1.20
CA THR A 42 0.91 7.61 1.15
C THR A 42 2.12 8.25 1.82
N VAL A 43 2.47 7.80 3.03
CA VAL A 43 3.66 8.26 3.75
C VAL A 43 4.95 7.89 2.99
N GLY A 44 4.96 6.74 2.33
CA GLY A 44 6.07 6.27 1.51
C GLY A 44 6.39 7.20 0.34
N VAL A 45 5.39 7.88 -0.26
CA VAL A 45 5.61 8.92 -1.27
C VAL A 45 6.52 10.02 -0.72
N ALA A 46 6.24 10.51 0.48
CA ALA A 46 7.04 11.56 1.11
C ALA A 46 8.48 11.09 1.39
N PHE A 47 8.64 9.84 1.86
CA PHE A 47 9.97 9.28 2.08
C PHE A 47 10.76 9.08 0.79
N HIS A 48 10.11 8.60 -0.29
CA HIS A 48 10.76 8.44 -1.59
C HIS A 48 11.11 9.79 -2.21
N ALA A 49 10.21 10.77 -2.12
CA ALA A 49 10.45 12.16 -2.56
C ALA A 49 11.63 12.79 -1.81
N ARG A 50 11.68 12.64 -0.48
CA ARG A 50 12.83 13.06 0.33
C ARG A 50 14.11 12.33 -0.07
N GLY A 51 14.01 11.05 -0.42
CA GLY A 51 15.15 10.27 -0.89
C GLY A 51 15.68 10.77 -2.23
N VAL A 52 14.81 11.10 -3.19
CA VAL A 52 15.20 11.76 -4.46
C VAL A 52 15.88 13.09 -4.20
N ALA A 53 15.35 13.93 -3.30
CA ALA A 53 15.97 15.21 -2.94
C ALA A 53 17.40 15.07 -2.40
N ARG A 54 17.77 13.90 -1.87
CA ARG A 54 19.09 13.60 -1.30
C ARG A 54 20.03 12.86 -2.26
N GLN A 55 19.56 12.48 -3.43
CA GLN A 55 20.40 11.90 -4.49
C GLN A 55 21.27 12.97 -5.17
N MET A 56 22.29 12.53 -5.90
CA MET A 56 23.16 13.44 -6.66
C MET A 56 22.34 14.25 -7.68
N GLY A 57 22.43 15.58 -7.58
CA GLY A 57 21.64 16.51 -8.40
C GLY A 57 20.15 16.61 -8.00
N GLY A 58 19.68 15.80 -7.05
CA GLY A 58 18.33 15.87 -6.49
C GLY A 58 17.22 15.91 -7.54
N TRP A 59 16.22 16.76 -7.31
CA TRP A 59 15.15 17.00 -8.28
C TRP A 59 15.63 17.70 -9.56
N GLY A 60 16.77 18.40 -9.53
CA GLY A 60 17.39 18.99 -10.73
C GLY A 60 17.95 17.93 -11.69
N ASN A 61 18.20 16.71 -11.21
CA ASN A 61 18.60 15.55 -12.00
C ASN A 61 17.54 14.44 -11.96
N ALA A 62 16.26 14.82 -12.06
CA ALA A 62 15.14 13.89 -11.95
C ALA A 62 15.17 12.77 -13.01
N ALA A 63 15.67 13.04 -14.23
CA ALA A 63 15.75 12.05 -15.30
C ALA A 63 16.65 10.85 -14.90
N GLN A 64 17.81 11.13 -14.29
CA GLN A 64 18.67 10.06 -13.78
C GLN A 64 18.10 9.44 -12.50
N ASN A 65 17.53 10.27 -11.61
CA ASN A 65 16.99 9.79 -10.34
C ASN A 65 15.70 8.98 -10.49
N VAL A 66 15.03 9.04 -11.65
CA VAL A 66 13.96 8.08 -12.00
C VAL A 66 14.49 6.66 -12.14
N LEU A 67 15.73 6.49 -12.63
CA LEU A 67 16.34 5.18 -12.87
C LEU A 67 17.14 4.69 -11.64
N SER A 68 17.88 5.60 -11.00
CA SER A 68 18.83 5.25 -9.93
C SER A 68 18.36 5.63 -8.52
N GLY A 69 17.32 6.46 -8.42
CA GLY A 69 16.78 6.92 -7.15
C GLY A 69 15.71 5.98 -6.56
N PRO A 70 15.16 6.33 -5.39
CA PRO A 70 14.04 5.60 -4.80
C PRO A 70 12.84 5.56 -5.75
N PRO A 71 12.16 4.41 -5.92
CA PRO A 71 11.09 4.26 -6.91
C PRO A 71 9.83 5.02 -6.49
N LEU A 72 9.68 6.28 -6.93
CA LEU A 72 8.53 7.14 -6.60
C LEU A 72 7.15 6.52 -6.89
N PRO A 73 6.95 5.75 -7.97
CA PRO A 73 5.64 5.16 -8.27
C PRO A 73 5.24 3.98 -7.36
N ALA A 74 6.19 3.36 -6.66
CA ALA A 74 5.89 2.14 -5.89
C ALA A 74 4.98 2.39 -4.65
N PRO A 75 5.26 3.39 -3.78
CA PRO A 75 4.39 3.67 -2.63
C PRO A 75 2.92 3.98 -2.98
N PRO A 76 2.58 4.86 -3.95
CA PRO A 76 1.18 5.14 -4.28
C PRO A 76 0.48 3.94 -4.93
N GLY A 77 1.21 3.02 -5.57
CA GLY A 77 0.66 1.75 -6.04
C GLY A 77 0.09 0.89 -4.90
N PHE A 78 0.78 0.82 -3.75
CA PHE A 78 0.24 0.15 -2.55
C PHE A 78 -0.99 0.85 -1.99
N THR A 79 -1.02 2.20 -2.00
CA THR A 79 -2.21 2.96 -1.60
C THR A 79 -3.41 2.64 -2.50
N ALA A 80 -3.22 2.64 -3.81
CA ALA A 80 -4.28 2.34 -4.77
C ALA A 80 -4.83 0.91 -4.58
N LEU A 81 -3.95 -0.09 -4.48
CA LEU A 81 -4.36 -1.48 -4.23
C LEU A 81 -5.11 -1.65 -2.90
N ALA A 82 -4.64 -0.97 -1.85
CA ALA A 82 -5.29 -1.03 -0.55
C ALA A 82 -6.69 -0.39 -0.55
N ILE A 83 -6.86 0.75 -1.23
CA ILE A 83 -8.17 1.40 -1.38
C ILE A 83 -9.11 0.53 -2.20
N ALA A 84 -8.63 -0.06 -3.30
CA ALA A 84 -9.40 -1.00 -4.11
C ALA A 84 -9.85 -2.22 -3.28
N GLY A 85 -8.96 -2.79 -2.46
CA GLY A 85 -9.29 -3.86 -1.52
C GLY A 85 -10.34 -3.44 -0.51
N LEU A 86 -10.23 -2.25 0.08
CA LEU A 86 -11.23 -1.73 1.03
C LEU A 86 -12.60 -1.59 0.36
N ALA A 87 -12.66 -1.04 -0.86
CA ALA A 87 -13.89 -0.92 -1.63
C ALA A 87 -14.51 -2.29 -1.94
N ALA A 88 -13.69 -3.25 -2.36
CA ALA A 88 -14.15 -4.63 -2.61
C ALA A 88 -14.72 -5.28 -1.34
N THR A 89 -14.06 -5.12 -0.18
CA THR A 89 -14.59 -5.64 1.09
C THR A 89 -15.86 -4.93 1.57
N ALA A 90 -16.08 -3.67 1.19
CA ALA A 90 -17.30 -2.94 1.51
C ALA A 90 -18.49 -3.40 0.65
N LEU A 91 -18.25 -3.63 -0.65
CA LEU A 91 -19.25 -4.16 -1.56
C LEU A 91 -19.66 -5.59 -1.17
N ALA A 92 -18.69 -6.47 -0.89
CA ALA A 92 -18.96 -7.85 -0.51
C ALA A 92 -19.74 -7.98 0.81
N GLU A 93 -19.55 -7.06 1.76
CA GLU A 93 -20.37 -6.99 2.98
C GLU A 93 -21.80 -6.56 2.67
N GLY A 94 -22.01 -5.60 1.77
CA GLY A 94 -23.33 -5.10 1.39
C GLY A 94 -24.16 -6.09 0.57
N GLU A 95 -23.52 -6.95 -0.23
CA GLU A 95 -24.19 -8.04 -0.97
C GLU A 95 -24.58 -9.23 -0.09
N GLY A 96 -23.92 -9.38 1.08
CA GLY A 96 -24.18 -10.47 2.03
C GLY A 96 -25.24 -10.14 3.09
N GLN A 97 -25.80 -8.93 3.07
CA GLN A 97 -26.93 -8.46 3.89
C GLN A 97 -28.23 -8.55 3.11
#